data_AF-A0A3B8RN37-F1
#
_entry.id   AF-A0A3B8RN37-F1
#
_cell.length_a   1.000
_cell.length_b   1.000
_cell.length_c   1.000
_cell.angle_alpha   90.00
_cell.angle_beta   90.00
_cell.angle_gamma   90.00
#
_symmetry.space_group_name_H-M   'P 1'
#
loop_
_entity.id
_entity.type
_entity.pdbx_description
1 polymer ?
#
loop_
_entity_poly.entity_id
_entity_poly.type
_entity_poly.pdbx_seq_one_letter_code
_entity_poly.pdbx_strand_id
1 'polypeptide(L)'
;MKEFRFKIIIILAALVLAVYLLWPTYKDYSNTKSITETVTKKQEEIKRTLPEITKQDLQKKLIAFEDSIRVSDPSIAETRQKRIKLGLDLQGGMRVVLEVNTVKLMEKLAKNPDDVFKKVLTEAEKEVALSNESVVDIVGRKFEQRQIRLSRYFGTIREDDDEILSRLKEDSEDAVSRAIEIIRNRVDQYGVSEPSIQRQGSRRIIVELPGVAKEEEAKNLLQGTALLEFRILKDPEFAVSLMQKIDNVLAGKNLEDTTKTDTTATVKIEAKDTSLIAADTSEQKQLSEEEFKKEHPFFAIAMLDPQGQSADAYVRENQKSLLTQYLNREDVQKVMPNNVEFVYSAKPVGVDKGENIYMMYLVNKNPELTGGVITDAQANIDPSTSSPIVSMEMNSEGATDWA
;
A
#
# COMPACT_ATOMS: atom_id res chain seq x y z
N MET A 1 58.07 41.79 15.22
CA MET A 1 57.15 42.03 14.07
C MET A 1 56.77 40.78 13.28
N LYS A 2 57.69 39.84 12.99
CA LYS A 2 57.36 38.62 12.20
C LYS A 2 56.32 37.71 12.86
N GLU A 3 56.39 37.50 14.18
CA GLU A 3 55.41 36.66 14.90
C GLU A 3 53.98 37.23 14.88
N PHE A 4 53.84 38.55 14.97
CA PHE A 4 52.53 39.21 14.88
C PHE A 4 51.93 39.06 13.48
N ARG A 5 52.73 39.17 12.42
CA ARG A 5 52.27 38.96 11.03
C ARG A 5 51.83 37.51 10.80
N PHE A 6 52.54 36.54 11.35
CA PHE A 6 52.17 35.12 11.24
C PHE A 6 50.83 34.82 11.93
N LYS A 7 50.61 35.35 13.15
CA LYS A 7 49.31 35.23 13.84
C LYS A 7 48.17 35.87 13.05
N ILE A 8 48.38 37.05 12.46
CA ILE A 8 47.38 37.72 11.63
C ILE A 8 47.02 36.90 10.39
N ILE A 9 48.01 36.28 9.73
CA ILE A 9 47.78 35.42 8.56
C ILE A 9 46.95 34.19 8.94
N ILE A 10 47.23 33.55 10.08
CA ILE A 10 46.45 32.40 10.56
C ILE A 10 45.01 32.81 10.88
N ILE A 11 44.81 33.94 11.56
CA ILE A 11 43.47 34.44 11.89
C ILE A 11 42.69 34.73 10.60
N LEU A 12 43.31 35.40 9.61
CA LEU A 12 42.68 35.66 8.32
C LEU A 12 42.35 34.36 7.57
N ALA A 13 43.25 33.38 7.56
CA ALA A 13 43.00 32.08 6.94
C ALA A 13 41.81 31.36 7.61
N ALA A 14 41.73 31.39 8.95
CA ALA A 14 40.60 30.83 9.69
C ALA A 14 39.28 31.57 9.40
N LEU A 15 39.32 32.90 9.27
CA LEU A 15 38.15 33.72 8.93
C LEU A 15 37.65 33.44 7.51
N VAL A 16 38.57 33.34 6.54
CA VAL A 16 38.25 32.97 5.15
C VAL A 16 37.65 31.56 5.09
N LEU A 17 38.21 30.61 5.84
CA LEU A 17 37.71 29.25 5.92
C LEU A 17 36.32 29.20 6.57
N ALA A 18 36.07 29.97 7.63
CA ALA A 18 34.77 30.07 8.27
C ALA A 18 33.71 30.65 7.31
N VAL A 19 34.03 31.72 6.58
CA VAL A 19 33.15 32.30 5.55
C VAL A 19 32.87 31.29 4.44
N TYR A 20 33.89 30.55 3.99
CA TYR A 20 33.73 29.51 2.98
C TYR A 20 32.79 28.38 3.44
N LEU A 21 32.91 27.91 4.68
CA LEU A 21 32.05 26.88 5.25
C LEU A 21 30.61 27.37 5.50
N LEU A 22 30.42 28.65 5.82
CA LEU A 22 29.09 29.23 6.06
C LEU A 22 28.37 29.66 4.78
N TRP A 23 29.10 29.86 3.68
CA TRP A 23 28.55 30.34 2.41
C TRP A 23 27.38 29.50 1.87
N PRO A 24 27.43 28.15 1.84
CA PRO A 24 26.28 27.35 1.43
C PRO A 24 25.05 27.58 2.31
N THR A 25 25.24 27.69 3.62
CA THR A 25 24.14 27.93 4.56
C THR A 25 23.45 29.28 4.30
N TYR A 26 24.24 30.33 4.06
CA TYR A 26 23.70 31.64 3.71
C TYR A 26 22.93 31.62 2.38
N LYS A 27 23.48 30.93 1.37
CA LYS A 27 22.86 30.82 0.05
C LYS A 27 21.55 30.02 0.10
N ASP A 28 21.49 28.91 0.83
CA ASP A 28 20.26 28.12 1.05
C ASP A 28 19.17 28.93 1.75
N TYR A 29 19.54 29.71 2.78
CA TYR A 29 18.62 30.63 3.45
C TYR A 29 18.02 31.65 2.48
N SER A 30 18.86 32.25 1.63
CA SER A 30 18.40 33.22 0.62
C SER A 30 17.49 32.60 -0.45
N ASN A 31 17.82 31.38 -0.91
CA ASN A 31 17.03 30.61 -1.87
C ASN A 31 15.67 30.23 -1.29
N THR A 32 15.65 29.73 -0.05
CA THR A 32 14.40 29.34 0.62
C THR A 32 13.47 30.55 0.73
N LYS A 33 14.00 31.72 1.14
CA LYS A 33 13.23 32.96 1.24
C LYS A 33 12.63 33.39 -0.11
N SER A 34 13.42 33.37 -1.19
CA SER A 34 12.93 33.78 -2.52
C SER A 34 11.88 32.81 -3.07
N ILE A 35 12.05 31.50 -2.85
CA ILE A 35 11.06 30.48 -3.23
C ILE A 35 9.76 30.72 -2.47
N THR A 36 9.80 30.88 -1.14
CA THR A 36 8.60 31.12 -0.34
C THR A 36 7.86 32.38 -0.77
N GLU A 37 8.56 33.48 -1.05
CA GLU A 37 7.94 34.71 -1.55
C GLU A 37 7.26 34.50 -2.92
N THR A 38 7.89 33.74 -3.81
CA THR A 38 7.36 33.45 -5.15
C THR A 38 6.13 32.54 -5.10
N VAL A 39 6.18 31.49 -4.27
CA VAL A 39 5.05 30.58 -4.02
C VAL A 39 3.89 31.33 -3.37
N THR A 40 4.16 32.25 -2.43
CA THR A 40 3.12 33.06 -1.78
C THR A 40 2.41 33.98 -2.77
N LYS A 41 3.17 34.65 -3.66
CA LYS A 41 2.59 35.45 -4.75
C LYS A 41 1.72 34.59 -5.68
N LYS A 42 2.17 33.37 -6.02
CA LYS A 42 1.41 32.44 -6.86
C LYS A 42 0.13 31.97 -6.17
N GLN A 43 0.18 31.74 -4.86
CA GLN A 43 -1.00 31.40 -4.06
C GLN A 43 -2.05 32.52 -4.10
N GLU A 44 -1.64 33.78 -3.96
CA GLU A 44 -2.55 34.92 -4.06
C GLU A 44 -3.16 35.06 -5.46
N GLU A 45 -2.37 34.84 -6.51
CA GLU A 45 -2.84 34.83 -7.90
C GLU A 45 -3.90 33.73 -8.14
N ILE A 46 -3.64 32.50 -7.65
CA ILE A 46 -4.58 31.38 -7.80
C ILE A 46 -5.86 31.64 -7.02
N LYS A 47 -5.79 32.18 -5.79
CA LYS A 47 -6.99 32.52 -5.00
C LYS A 47 -7.82 33.63 -5.65
N ARG A 48 -7.19 34.58 -6.35
CA ARG A 48 -7.91 35.63 -7.10
C ARG A 48 -8.59 35.09 -8.36
N THR A 49 -7.98 34.13 -9.04
CA THR A 49 -8.49 33.57 -10.30
C THR A 49 -9.50 32.44 -10.09
N LEU A 50 -9.38 31.69 -8.99
CA LEU A 50 -10.22 30.54 -8.66
C LEU A 50 -10.66 30.59 -7.18
N PRO A 51 -11.71 31.35 -6.83
CA PRO A 51 -12.15 31.52 -5.45
C PRO A 51 -12.75 30.26 -4.80
N GLU A 52 -13.29 29.31 -5.59
CA GLU A 52 -13.87 28.05 -5.10
C GLU A 52 -12.92 26.85 -5.15
N ILE A 53 -11.61 27.06 -5.35
CA ILE A 53 -10.65 25.95 -5.38
C ILE A 53 -10.61 25.20 -4.04
N THR A 54 -10.74 23.87 -4.09
CA THR A 54 -10.58 23.03 -2.91
C THR A 54 -9.17 23.21 -2.33
N LYS A 55 -9.05 23.21 -0.99
CA LYS A 55 -7.75 23.32 -0.30
C LYS A 55 -6.70 22.34 -0.85
N GLN A 56 -7.14 21.11 -1.15
CA GLN A 56 -6.27 20.04 -1.64
C GLN A 56 -5.74 20.29 -3.06
N ASP A 57 -6.57 20.85 -3.95
CA ASP A 57 -6.17 21.14 -5.33
C ASP A 57 -5.29 22.39 -5.42
N LEU A 58 -5.56 23.39 -4.57
CA LEU A 58 -4.68 24.55 -4.40
C LEU A 58 -3.29 24.10 -3.93
N GLN A 59 -3.24 23.20 -2.95
CA GLN A 59 -1.98 22.65 -2.45
C GLN A 59 -1.23 21.88 -3.52
N LYS A 60 -1.88 21.00 -4.29
CA LYS A 60 -1.24 20.27 -5.40
C LYS A 60 -0.61 21.21 -6.42
N LYS A 61 -1.32 22.28 -6.81
CA LYS A 61 -0.79 23.28 -7.76
C LYS A 61 0.40 24.05 -7.20
N LEU A 62 0.40 24.38 -5.91
CA LEU A 62 1.51 25.06 -5.25
C LEU A 62 2.73 24.16 -5.11
N ILE A 63 2.54 22.88 -4.76
CA ILE A 63 3.61 21.89 -4.69
C ILE A 63 4.27 21.72 -6.06
N ALA A 64 3.48 21.47 -7.10
CA ALA A 64 4.01 21.32 -8.46
C ALA A 64 4.78 22.57 -8.93
N PHE A 65 4.32 23.76 -8.53
CA PHE A 65 5.03 25.01 -8.82
C PHE A 65 6.33 25.14 -8.03
N GLU A 66 6.32 24.86 -6.73
CA GLU A 66 7.53 24.88 -5.89
C GLU A 66 8.57 23.86 -6.37
N ASP A 67 8.14 22.65 -6.69
CA ASP A 67 9.00 21.60 -7.23
C ASP A 67 9.57 22.01 -8.59
N SER A 68 8.79 22.66 -9.45
CA SER A 68 9.31 23.17 -10.73
C SER A 68 10.46 24.17 -10.53
N ILE A 69 10.39 25.03 -9.52
CA ILE A 69 11.47 25.97 -9.19
C ILE A 69 12.70 25.21 -8.72
N ARG A 70 12.52 24.24 -7.82
CA ARG A 70 13.61 23.45 -7.24
C ARG A 70 14.31 22.55 -8.26
N VAL A 71 13.55 21.94 -9.18
CA VAL A 71 14.07 21.09 -10.26
C VAL A 71 14.77 21.93 -11.33
N SER A 72 14.29 23.15 -11.60
CA SER A 72 14.87 24.02 -12.62
C SER A 72 16.29 24.53 -12.29
N ASP A 73 16.68 24.57 -11.01
CA ASP A 73 18.00 25.00 -10.57
C ASP A 73 18.66 23.93 -9.67
N PRO A 74 19.53 23.07 -10.24
CA PRO A 74 20.28 22.06 -9.50
C PRO A 74 21.12 22.61 -8.34
N SER A 75 21.51 23.90 -8.41
CA SER A 75 22.31 24.53 -7.37
C SER A 75 21.53 24.71 -6.05
N ILE A 76 20.19 24.75 -6.10
CA ILE A 76 19.35 24.81 -4.90
C ILE A 76 19.51 23.52 -4.09
N ALA A 77 19.40 22.37 -4.74
CA ALA A 77 19.56 21.06 -4.09
C ALA A 77 20.97 20.88 -3.53
N GLU A 78 22.00 21.23 -4.30
CA GLU A 78 23.41 21.10 -3.88
C GLU A 78 23.74 22.01 -2.68
N THR A 79 23.26 23.26 -2.70
CA THR A 79 23.47 24.21 -1.60
C THR A 79 22.80 23.72 -0.32
N ARG A 80 21.61 23.12 -0.45
CA ARG A 80 20.85 22.55 0.65
C ARG A 80 21.50 21.32 1.27
N GLN A 81 22.20 20.51 0.48
CA GLN A 81 23.00 19.38 0.99
C GLN A 81 24.28 19.82 1.71
N LYS A 82 24.87 20.96 1.31
CA LYS A 82 26.16 21.47 1.85
C LYS A 82 26.02 22.41 3.04
N ARG A 83 24.80 22.80 3.43
CA ARG A 83 24.56 23.71 4.56
C ARG A 83 24.86 23.06 5.92
N ILE A 84 25.01 23.89 6.95
CA ILE A 84 25.11 23.42 8.33
C ILE A 84 23.76 22.86 8.78
N LYS A 85 23.79 21.68 9.39
CA LYS A 85 22.62 21.01 9.97
C LYS A 85 22.19 21.72 11.24
N LEU A 86 21.12 22.49 11.17
CA LEU A 86 20.59 23.26 12.31
C LEU A 86 19.81 22.38 13.30
N GLY A 87 19.42 21.17 12.89
CA GLY A 87 18.62 20.27 13.71
C GLY A 87 17.21 20.79 13.98
N LEU A 88 16.40 19.99 14.66
CA LEU A 88 14.99 20.32 14.93
C LEU A 88 14.84 21.58 15.80
N ASP A 89 15.69 21.76 16.79
CA ASP A 89 15.58 22.83 17.79
C ASP A 89 15.81 24.24 17.19
N LEU A 90 16.74 24.36 16.24
CA LEU A 90 17.07 25.64 15.59
C LEU A 90 16.29 25.88 14.30
N GLN A 91 15.89 24.83 13.58
CA GLN A 91 15.18 24.95 12.30
C GLN A 91 13.64 24.88 12.46
N GLY A 92 13.15 24.39 13.61
CA GLY A 92 11.75 24.00 13.78
C GLY A 92 11.39 22.77 12.93
N GLY A 93 10.23 22.16 13.19
CA GLY A 93 9.76 20.99 12.45
C GLY A 93 8.95 20.03 13.32
N MET A 94 8.98 18.74 12.96
CA MET A 94 8.16 17.72 13.61
C MET A 94 9.03 16.61 14.23
N ARG A 95 8.71 16.20 15.46
CA ARG A 95 9.24 14.97 16.10
C ARG A 95 8.10 13.98 16.31
N VAL A 96 8.21 12.83 15.68
CA VAL A 96 7.21 11.76 15.75
C VAL A 96 7.85 10.53 16.37
N VAL A 97 7.10 9.86 17.25
CA VAL A 97 7.44 8.53 17.73
C VAL A 97 6.48 7.55 17.08
N LEU A 98 7.01 6.67 16.26
CA LEU A 98 6.28 5.60 15.60
C LEU A 98 6.57 4.29 16.33
N GLU A 99 5.60 3.39 16.36
CA GLU A 99 5.76 2.06 16.95
C GLU A 99 5.42 1.00 15.89
N VAL A 100 6.33 0.05 15.71
CA VAL A 100 6.11 -1.08 14.82
C VAL A 100 5.18 -2.07 15.52
N ASN A 101 4.07 -2.41 14.85
CA ASN A 101 3.09 -3.34 15.40
C ASN A 101 3.60 -4.79 15.32
N THR A 102 4.49 -5.12 16.26
CA THR A 102 5.11 -6.42 16.45
C THR A 102 4.13 -7.46 17.00
N VAL A 103 3.04 -7.02 17.65
CA VAL A 103 1.92 -7.89 18.05
C VAL A 103 1.21 -8.44 16.80
N LYS A 104 0.93 -7.59 15.82
CA LYS A 104 0.31 -8.02 14.56
C LYS A 104 1.26 -8.88 13.72
N LEU A 105 2.56 -8.62 13.77
CA LEU A 105 3.57 -9.49 13.17
C LEU A 105 3.48 -10.92 13.76
N MET A 106 3.42 -11.04 15.09
CA MET A 106 3.26 -12.34 15.76
C MET A 106 1.99 -13.06 15.33
N GLU A 107 0.87 -12.34 15.22
CA GLU A 107 -0.38 -12.91 14.72
C GLU A 107 -0.24 -13.49 13.30
N LYS A 108 0.52 -12.80 12.43
CA LYS A 108 0.79 -13.26 11.06
C LYS A 108 1.74 -14.45 11.00
N LEU A 109 2.72 -14.53 11.90
CA LEU A 109 3.68 -15.63 11.96
C LEU A 109 3.08 -16.91 12.60
N ALA A 110 1.97 -16.80 13.31
CA ALA A 110 1.34 -17.92 13.99
C ALA A 110 0.63 -18.86 13.01
N LYS A 111 0.89 -20.16 13.17
CA LYS A 111 0.20 -21.26 12.50
C LYS A 111 -1.10 -21.57 13.23
N ASN A 112 -2.23 -21.54 12.52
CA ASN A 112 -3.56 -21.90 13.02
C ASN A 112 -3.93 -21.22 14.38
N PRO A 113 -3.96 -19.88 14.46
CA PRO A 113 -4.26 -19.17 15.70
C PRO A 113 -5.69 -19.45 16.21
N ASP A 114 -5.79 -20.02 17.40
CA ASP A 114 -7.06 -20.31 18.10
C ASP A 114 -7.49 -19.16 19.03
N ASP A 115 -8.66 -19.29 19.66
CA ASP A 115 -9.17 -18.27 20.58
C ASP A 115 -8.28 -18.09 21.82
N VAL A 116 -7.57 -19.15 22.23
CA VAL A 116 -6.59 -19.10 23.33
C VAL A 116 -5.41 -18.22 22.93
N PHE A 117 -4.85 -18.44 21.74
CA PHE A 117 -3.78 -17.62 21.17
C PHE A 117 -4.19 -16.15 21.09
N LYS A 118 -5.36 -15.86 20.50
CA LYS A 118 -5.87 -14.49 20.37
C LYS A 118 -6.00 -13.81 21.72
N LYS A 119 -6.53 -14.52 22.73
CA LYS A 119 -6.65 -13.99 24.09
C LYS A 119 -5.30 -13.67 24.72
N VAL A 120 -4.32 -14.56 24.57
CA VAL A 120 -2.93 -14.32 25.04
C VAL A 120 -2.35 -13.07 24.36
N LEU A 121 -2.56 -12.93 23.05
CA LEU A 121 -2.04 -11.82 22.28
C LEU A 121 -2.70 -10.48 22.69
N THR A 122 -4.01 -10.46 22.91
CA THR A 122 -4.72 -9.27 23.43
C THR A 122 -4.25 -8.89 24.83
N GLU A 123 -3.96 -9.87 25.69
CA GLU A 123 -3.38 -9.60 27.02
C GLU A 123 -1.93 -9.09 26.91
N ALA A 124 -1.14 -9.60 25.97
CA ALA A 124 0.21 -9.12 25.68
C ALA A 124 0.18 -7.67 25.18
N GLU A 125 -0.74 -7.33 24.29
CA GLU A 125 -0.91 -5.98 23.74
C GLU A 125 -1.18 -4.93 24.84
N LYS A 126 -2.03 -5.28 25.82
CA LYS A 126 -2.30 -4.40 26.98
C LYS A 126 -1.06 -4.15 27.84
N GLU A 127 -0.23 -5.17 28.02
CA GLU A 127 1.02 -5.06 28.81
C GLU A 127 2.11 -4.30 28.03
N VAL A 128 2.19 -4.55 26.72
CA VAL A 128 3.06 -3.84 25.77
C VAL A 128 2.80 -2.34 25.77
N ALA A 129 1.56 -1.90 25.92
CA ALA A 129 1.22 -0.48 26.01
C ALA A 129 1.80 0.21 27.26
N LEU A 130 2.09 -0.56 28.32
CA LEU A 130 2.58 -0.06 29.61
C LEU A 130 4.07 -0.34 29.82
N SER A 131 4.70 -1.15 28.96
CA SER A 131 6.06 -1.66 29.12
C SER A 131 6.93 -1.34 27.90
N ASN A 132 8.23 -1.13 28.15
CA ASN A 132 9.24 -1.02 27.09
C ASN A 132 9.90 -2.37 26.75
N GLU A 133 9.45 -3.45 27.39
CA GLU A 133 9.93 -4.82 27.14
C GLU A 133 9.57 -5.30 25.72
N SER A 134 10.37 -6.23 25.17
CA SER A 134 10.10 -6.85 23.88
C SER A 134 8.74 -7.55 23.88
N VAL A 135 7.98 -7.42 22.78
CA VAL A 135 6.72 -8.16 22.63
C VAL A 135 6.98 -9.65 22.71
N VAL A 136 8.08 -10.11 22.14
CA VAL A 136 8.46 -11.53 22.10
C VAL A 136 8.62 -12.08 23.51
N ASP A 137 9.28 -11.33 24.40
CA ASP A 137 9.50 -11.74 25.80
C ASP A 137 8.19 -11.77 26.59
N ILE A 138 7.34 -10.74 26.42
CA ILE A 138 6.01 -10.69 27.05
C ILE A 138 5.14 -11.86 26.60
N VAL A 139 5.12 -12.13 25.29
CA VAL A 139 4.34 -13.21 24.69
C VAL A 139 4.85 -14.56 25.19
N GLY A 140 6.17 -14.80 25.13
CA GLY A 140 6.82 -16.01 25.64
C GLY A 140 6.46 -16.29 27.10
N ARG A 141 6.63 -15.28 27.97
CA ARG A 141 6.25 -15.38 29.39
C ARG A 141 4.77 -15.73 29.58
N LYS A 142 3.86 -15.14 28.81
CA LYS A 142 2.41 -15.45 28.93
C LYS A 142 2.07 -16.87 28.47
N PHE A 143 2.76 -17.39 27.46
CA PHE A 143 2.62 -18.78 27.03
C PHE A 143 3.15 -19.74 28.10
N GLU A 144 4.32 -19.45 28.67
CA GLU A 144 4.93 -20.23 29.76
C GLU A 144 4.04 -20.27 31.02
N GLN A 145 3.49 -19.13 31.44
CA GLN A 145 2.56 -19.04 32.58
C GLN A 145 1.32 -19.93 32.41
N ARG A 146 0.89 -20.16 31.17
CA ARG A 146 -0.28 -20.99 30.83
C ARG A 146 0.11 -22.43 30.53
N GLN A 147 1.39 -22.78 30.62
CA GLN A 147 1.93 -24.11 30.29
C GLN A 147 1.63 -24.52 28.84
N ILE A 148 1.61 -23.54 27.92
CA ILE A 148 1.39 -23.76 26.49
C ILE A 148 2.72 -23.58 25.77
N ARG A 149 3.15 -24.61 25.02
CA ARG A 149 4.39 -24.55 24.23
C ARG A 149 4.24 -23.60 23.04
N LEU A 150 5.29 -22.82 22.76
CA LEU A 150 5.34 -21.92 21.60
C LEU A 150 5.38 -22.69 20.28
N SER A 151 5.95 -23.90 20.28
CA SER A 151 5.96 -24.82 19.12
C SER A 151 4.58 -25.10 18.53
N ARG A 152 3.50 -24.96 19.31
CA ARG A 152 2.12 -25.10 18.82
C ARG A 152 1.76 -24.07 17.74
N TYR A 153 2.28 -22.85 17.86
CA TYR A 153 1.91 -21.73 16.98
C TYR A 153 3.07 -21.29 16.09
N PHE A 154 4.30 -21.29 16.60
CA PHE A 154 5.42 -20.66 15.89
C PHE A 154 6.42 -21.68 15.34
N GLY A 155 6.44 -22.92 15.82
CA GLY A 155 7.50 -23.86 15.52
C GLY A 155 7.03 -25.18 14.91
N THR A 156 7.84 -26.22 15.13
CA THR A 156 7.51 -27.63 14.90
C THR A 156 7.54 -28.40 16.22
N ILE A 157 6.96 -29.62 16.25
CA ILE A 157 6.77 -30.42 17.48
C ILE A 157 8.08 -30.65 18.27
N ARG A 158 9.23 -30.59 17.60
CA ARG A 158 10.56 -30.91 18.16
C ARG A 158 11.41 -29.68 18.49
N GLU A 159 10.92 -28.49 18.19
CA GLU A 159 11.65 -27.23 18.37
C GLU A 159 11.45 -26.73 19.80
N ASP A 160 12.54 -26.31 20.44
CA ASP A 160 12.51 -25.80 21.80
C ASP A 160 11.99 -24.36 21.85
N ASP A 161 11.30 -24.03 22.93
CA ASP A 161 10.67 -22.71 23.08
C ASP A 161 11.70 -21.56 23.05
N ASP A 162 12.93 -21.78 23.55
CA ASP A 162 14.02 -20.80 23.51
C ASP A 162 14.56 -20.52 22.10
N GLU A 163 14.62 -21.54 21.24
CA GLU A 163 15.01 -21.40 19.84
C GLU A 163 13.96 -20.59 19.08
N ILE A 164 12.68 -20.92 19.32
CA ILE A 164 11.54 -20.19 18.75
C ILE A 164 11.56 -18.73 19.19
N LEU A 165 11.78 -18.45 20.49
CA LEU A 165 11.84 -17.08 21.00
C LEU A 165 13.00 -16.29 20.37
N SER A 166 14.14 -16.94 20.15
CA SER A 166 15.30 -16.30 19.53
C SER A 166 15.01 -15.91 18.07
N ARG A 167 14.39 -16.82 17.30
CA ARG A 167 13.97 -16.53 15.93
C ARG A 167 12.90 -15.44 15.87
N LEU A 168 11.90 -15.47 16.75
CA LEU A 168 10.86 -14.44 16.80
C LEU A 168 11.42 -13.07 17.20
N LYS A 169 12.50 -13.02 18.00
CA LYS A 169 13.23 -11.78 18.28
C LYS A 169 13.89 -11.25 17.02
N GLU A 170 14.63 -12.09 16.29
CA GLU A 170 15.25 -11.73 15.02
C GLU A 170 14.21 -11.22 14.01
N ASP A 171 13.11 -11.96 13.81
CA ASP A 171 11.99 -11.54 12.95
C ASP A 171 11.42 -10.16 13.36
N SER A 172 11.33 -9.90 14.67
CA SER A 172 10.89 -8.61 15.20
C SER A 172 11.92 -7.49 15.00
N GLU A 173 13.22 -7.79 15.10
CA GLU A 173 14.29 -6.81 14.85
C GLU A 173 14.36 -6.44 13.38
N ASP A 174 14.25 -7.43 12.51
CA ASP A 174 14.19 -7.28 11.06
C ASP A 174 12.99 -6.45 10.63
N ALA A 175 11.82 -6.72 11.20
CA ALA A 175 10.62 -5.93 10.93
C ALA A 175 10.80 -4.45 11.30
N VAL A 176 11.52 -4.15 12.39
CA VAL A 176 11.84 -2.78 12.80
C VAL A 176 12.85 -2.15 11.85
N SER A 177 13.88 -2.88 11.44
CA SER A 177 14.89 -2.41 10.47
C SER A 177 14.26 -2.08 9.12
N ARG A 178 13.40 -2.97 8.60
CA ARG A 178 12.62 -2.72 7.37
C ARG A 178 11.71 -1.51 7.51
N ALA A 179 11.04 -1.35 8.66
CA ALA A 179 10.21 -0.16 8.90
C ALA A 179 11.02 1.14 8.87
N ILE A 180 12.25 1.14 9.42
CA ILE A 180 13.16 2.30 9.36
C ILE A 180 13.52 2.64 7.91
N GLU A 181 13.81 1.65 7.08
CA GLU A 181 14.12 1.85 5.65
C GLU A 181 12.92 2.41 4.88
N ILE A 182 11.73 1.86 5.11
CA ILE A 182 10.49 2.36 4.50
C ILE A 182 10.25 3.82 4.89
N ILE A 183 10.42 4.16 6.17
CA ILE A 183 10.29 5.54 6.66
C ILE A 183 11.32 6.44 5.96
N ARG A 184 12.59 6.00 5.85
CA ARG A 184 13.65 6.76 5.18
C ARG A 184 13.27 7.09 3.74
N ASN A 185 12.89 6.08 2.96
CA ASN A 185 12.51 6.26 1.55
C ASN A 185 11.31 7.22 1.39
N ARG A 186 10.31 7.12 2.26
CA ARG A 186 9.15 8.04 2.25
C ARG A 186 9.56 9.48 2.53
N VAL A 187 10.41 9.67 3.52
CA VAL A 187 10.86 10.99 3.93
C VAL A 187 11.74 11.64 2.85
N ASP A 188 12.57 10.84 2.18
CA ASP A 188 13.36 11.26 1.03
C ASP A 188 12.45 11.73 -0.12
N GLN A 189 11.37 10.98 -0.42
CA GLN A 189 10.35 11.37 -1.41
C GLN A 189 9.62 12.67 -1.06
N TYR A 190 9.42 12.95 0.24
CA TYR A 190 8.83 14.21 0.69
C TYR A 190 9.78 15.41 0.52
N GLY A 191 11.06 15.17 0.24
CA GLY A 191 12.06 16.21 0.04
C GLY A 191 12.57 16.84 1.33
N VAL A 192 12.48 16.11 2.46
CA VAL A 192 13.17 16.52 3.71
C VAL A 192 14.64 16.23 3.55
N SER A 193 15.48 17.27 3.61
CA SER A 193 16.88 17.13 3.26
C SER A 193 17.73 16.45 4.33
N GLU A 194 17.24 16.41 5.58
CA GLU A 194 18.03 15.96 6.74
C GLU A 194 17.16 15.30 7.82
N PRO A 195 16.47 14.18 7.53
CA PRO A 195 15.74 13.49 8.56
C PRO A 195 16.66 12.74 9.53
N SER A 196 16.29 12.73 10.81
CA SER A 196 16.91 11.86 11.82
C SER A 196 15.93 10.76 12.16
N ILE A 197 16.27 9.52 11.79
CA ILE A 197 15.45 8.33 12.02
C ILE A 197 16.27 7.38 12.88
N GLN A 198 15.81 7.14 14.11
CA GLN A 198 16.53 6.35 15.11
C GLN A 198 15.62 5.33 15.77
N ARG A 199 16.11 4.10 15.95
CA ARG A 199 15.43 3.08 16.75
C ARG A 199 15.49 3.49 18.22
N GLN A 200 14.35 3.42 18.91
CA GLN A 200 14.24 3.61 20.35
C GLN A 200 13.70 2.33 21.00
N GLY A 201 14.55 1.67 21.79
CA GLY A 201 14.19 0.40 22.42
C GLY A 201 13.95 -0.72 21.39
N SER A 202 13.03 -1.63 21.70
CA SER A 202 12.80 -2.83 20.88
C SER A 202 11.96 -2.59 19.63
N ARG A 203 10.98 -1.67 19.66
CA ARG A 203 9.96 -1.51 18.61
C ARG A 203 9.60 -0.07 18.21
N ARG A 204 10.12 0.94 18.90
CA ARG A 204 9.81 2.35 18.58
C ARG A 204 10.86 2.93 17.65
N ILE A 205 10.43 3.88 16.84
CA ILE A 205 11.25 4.62 15.89
C ILE A 205 10.97 6.09 16.12
N ILE A 206 12.00 6.84 16.52
CA ILE A 206 11.96 8.29 16.60
C ILE A 206 12.29 8.83 15.21
N VAL A 207 11.41 9.67 14.69
CA VAL A 207 11.57 10.37 13.41
C VAL A 207 11.53 11.86 13.68
N GLU A 208 12.60 12.55 13.34
CA GLU A 208 12.73 14.00 13.44
C GLU A 208 12.88 14.56 12.04
N LEU A 209 11.95 15.44 11.66
CA LEU A 209 11.88 16.06 10.34
C LEU A 209 12.02 17.59 10.47
N PRO A 210 13.25 18.13 10.40
CA PRO A 210 13.49 19.56 10.45
C PRO A 210 12.94 20.27 9.20
N GLY A 211 12.35 21.45 9.40
CA GLY A 211 11.88 22.31 8.31
C GLY A 211 10.61 21.80 7.59
N VAL A 212 9.88 20.84 8.15
CA VAL A 212 8.56 20.44 7.64
C VAL A 212 7.54 21.54 7.98
N ALA A 213 6.97 22.16 6.95
CA ALA A 213 5.98 23.22 7.12
C ALA A 213 4.55 22.70 7.39
N LYS A 214 4.26 21.44 7.04
CA LYS A 214 2.92 20.83 7.13
C LYS A 214 2.97 19.47 7.81
N GLU A 215 2.77 19.49 9.12
CA GLU A 215 2.86 18.31 9.99
C GLU A 215 1.86 17.22 9.61
N GLU A 216 0.60 17.56 9.30
CA GLU A 216 -0.43 16.57 8.96
C GLU A 216 -0.12 15.80 7.66
N GLU A 217 0.50 16.44 6.67
CA GLU A 217 0.88 15.75 5.42
C GLU A 217 2.04 14.78 5.68
N ALA A 218 3.06 15.21 6.40
CA ALA A 218 4.18 14.36 6.78
C ALA A 218 3.72 13.19 7.68
N LYS A 219 2.81 13.44 8.62
CA LYS A 219 2.20 12.41 9.45
C LYS A 219 1.42 11.39 8.62
N ASN A 220 0.58 11.82 7.67
CA ASN A 220 -0.15 10.91 6.80
C ASN A 220 0.78 10.05 5.94
N LEU A 221 1.89 10.61 5.46
CA LEU A 221 2.92 9.86 4.73
C LEU A 221 3.60 8.80 5.61
N LEU A 222 3.94 9.16 6.85
CA LEU A 222 4.57 8.25 7.81
C LEU A 222 3.60 7.16 8.32
N GLN A 223 2.33 7.49 8.51
CA GLN A 223 1.30 6.57 9.02
C GLN A 223 0.69 5.68 7.93
N GLY A 224 0.69 6.13 6.67
CA GLY A 224 0.06 5.41 5.58
C GLY A 224 0.61 3.98 5.47
N THR A 225 -0.22 2.98 5.70
CA THR A 225 0.11 1.60 5.34
C THR A 225 -0.10 1.44 3.83
N ALA A 226 0.85 1.94 3.03
CA ALA A 226 0.91 1.64 1.61
C ALA A 226 1.39 0.18 1.43
N LEU A 227 0.52 -0.77 1.81
CA LEU A 227 0.74 -2.19 1.53
C LEU A 227 0.39 -2.42 0.07
N LEU A 228 1.44 -2.42 -0.77
CA LEU A 228 1.32 -2.88 -2.15
C LEU A 228 1.43 -4.40 -2.16
N GLU A 229 0.46 -5.05 -2.76
CA GLU A 229 0.41 -6.50 -2.96
C GLU A 229 0.23 -6.78 -4.45
N PHE A 230 1.03 -7.70 -4.97
CA PHE A 230 0.85 -8.27 -6.29
C PHE A 230 0.21 -9.64 -6.11
N ARG A 231 -1.01 -9.78 -6.66
CA ARG A 231 -1.77 -11.02 -6.63
C ARG A 231 -1.97 -11.49 -8.06
N ILE A 232 -1.76 -12.78 -8.31
CA ILE A 232 -2.01 -13.37 -9.63
C ILE A 232 -3.51 -13.37 -9.90
N LEU A 233 -3.88 -12.85 -11.07
CA LEU A 233 -5.21 -12.99 -11.66
C LEU A 233 -5.39 -14.44 -12.12
N LYS A 234 -6.53 -15.05 -11.79
CA LYS A 234 -6.81 -16.43 -12.19
C LYS A 234 -7.11 -16.54 -13.68
N ASP A 235 -6.78 -17.71 -14.23
CA ASP A 235 -7.09 -18.05 -15.61
C ASP A 235 -8.59 -17.87 -15.92
N PRO A 236 -8.94 -17.33 -17.09
CA PRO A 236 -10.33 -17.08 -17.42
C PRO A 236 -11.24 -18.31 -17.33
N GLU A 237 -10.78 -19.46 -17.80
CA GLU A 237 -11.54 -20.72 -17.75
C GLU A 237 -11.87 -21.15 -16.32
N PHE A 238 -10.88 -21.07 -15.42
CA PHE A 238 -11.06 -21.39 -14.01
C PHE A 238 -12.04 -20.41 -13.34
N ALA A 239 -11.88 -19.11 -13.60
CA ALA A 239 -12.73 -18.08 -13.01
C ALA A 239 -14.19 -18.21 -13.44
N VAL A 240 -14.44 -18.40 -14.74
CA VAL A 240 -15.81 -18.62 -15.27
C VAL A 240 -16.41 -19.89 -14.68
N SER A 241 -15.67 -21.00 -14.64
CA SER A 241 -16.15 -22.26 -14.06
C SER A 241 -16.53 -22.10 -12.58
N LEU A 242 -15.73 -21.35 -11.81
CA LEU A 242 -16.03 -21.08 -10.41
C LEU A 242 -17.30 -20.21 -10.28
N MET A 243 -17.44 -19.15 -11.07
CA MET A 243 -18.62 -18.29 -11.07
C MET A 243 -19.90 -19.07 -11.42
N GLN A 244 -19.84 -19.99 -12.39
CA GLN A 244 -20.96 -20.88 -12.74
C GLN A 244 -21.34 -21.82 -11.58
N LYS A 245 -20.35 -22.38 -10.88
CA LYS A 245 -20.63 -23.22 -9.69
C LYS A 245 -21.30 -22.40 -8.59
N ILE A 246 -20.82 -21.18 -8.35
CA ILE A 246 -21.41 -20.25 -7.38
C ILE A 246 -22.86 -19.92 -7.77
N ASP A 247 -23.11 -19.60 -9.04
CA ASP A 247 -24.44 -19.31 -9.57
C ASP A 247 -25.42 -20.48 -9.36
N ASN A 248 -24.98 -21.71 -9.66
CA ASN A 248 -25.79 -22.92 -9.45
C ASN A 248 -26.13 -23.15 -7.98
N VAL A 249 -25.18 -22.95 -7.07
CA VAL A 249 -25.43 -23.04 -5.62
C VAL A 249 -26.44 -21.99 -5.17
N LEU A 250 -26.28 -20.75 -5.66
CA LEU A 250 -27.20 -19.66 -5.34
C LEU A 250 -28.61 -19.93 -5.87
N ALA A 251 -28.74 -20.56 -7.05
CA ALA A 251 -29.99 -20.98 -7.66
C ALA A 251 -30.61 -22.24 -7.01
N GLY A 252 -29.90 -22.91 -6.10
CA GLY A 252 -30.36 -24.14 -5.45
C GLY A 252 -30.31 -25.39 -6.33
N LYS A 253 -29.49 -25.38 -7.38
CA LYS A 253 -29.25 -26.53 -8.29
C LYS A 253 -28.23 -27.49 -7.68
N ASN A 254 -28.38 -28.80 -7.90
CA ASN A 254 -27.44 -29.81 -7.39
C ASN A 254 -26.09 -29.74 -8.10
N LEU A 255 -25.00 -29.83 -7.34
CA LEU A 255 -23.61 -29.72 -7.84
C LEU A 255 -23.16 -30.90 -8.73
N GLU A 256 -23.90 -32.01 -8.73
CA GLU A 256 -23.56 -33.24 -9.46
C GLU A 256 -23.72 -33.15 -10.99
N ASP A 257 -24.40 -32.12 -11.51
CA ASP A 257 -24.60 -31.94 -12.97
C ASP A 257 -23.43 -31.21 -13.67
N THR A 258 -22.34 -30.91 -12.97
CA THR A 258 -21.24 -30.07 -13.52
C THR A 258 -20.21 -30.83 -14.38
N THR A 259 -20.31 -32.16 -14.51
CA THR A 259 -19.43 -32.94 -15.39
C THR A 259 -19.98 -33.17 -16.81
N LYS A 260 -21.17 -32.65 -17.12
CA LYS A 260 -21.81 -32.74 -18.45
C LYS A 260 -22.40 -31.41 -18.90
N THR A 261 -21.67 -30.33 -18.71
CA THR A 261 -21.94 -29.09 -19.46
C THR A 261 -20.66 -28.78 -20.22
N ASP A 262 -20.75 -28.92 -21.54
CA ASP A 262 -19.66 -28.71 -22.49
C ASP A 262 -18.83 -27.47 -22.15
N THR A 263 -17.50 -27.62 -22.21
CA THR A 263 -16.47 -26.57 -22.13
C THR A 263 -16.56 -25.56 -23.30
N THR A 264 -17.71 -25.47 -23.97
CA THR A 264 -18.01 -24.55 -25.08
C THR A 264 -19.27 -23.72 -24.83
N ALA A 265 -19.65 -23.50 -23.57
CA ALA A 265 -20.47 -22.34 -23.19
C ALA A 265 -19.63 -21.04 -23.22
N THR A 266 -19.04 -20.79 -24.37
CA THR A 266 -18.89 -19.46 -24.93
C THR A 266 -20.20 -18.64 -24.56
N VAL A 267 -20.16 -17.32 -24.24
CA VAL A 267 -21.26 -16.28 -24.27
C VAL A 267 -20.82 -15.08 -25.17
N LYS A 268 -21.41 -14.84 -26.37
CA LYS A 268 -21.10 -13.77 -27.37
C LYS A 268 -22.15 -12.71 -27.16
N ILE A 269 -21.81 -11.47 -26.87
CA ILE A 269 -22.77 -10.39 -27.07
C ILE A 269 -22.20 -9.55 -28.20
N GLU A 270 -22.87 -9.59 -29.35
CA GLU A 270 -22.74 -8.53 -30.34
C GLU A 270 -23.81 -7.48 -30.05
N ALA A 271 -23.34 -6.24 -30.00
CA ALA A 271 -24.09 -5.07 -29.62
C ALA A 271 -25.28 -4.81 -30.56
N LYS A 272 -26.44 -5.37 -30.22
CA LYS A 272 -27.72 -4.62 -30.18
C LYS A 272 -28.89 -5.34 -29.55
N ASP A 273 -28.74 -6.61 -29.22
CA ASP A 273 -29.80 -7.40 -28.62
C ASP A 273 -29.13 -8.48 -27.78
N THR A 274 -29.59 -8.68 -26.56
CA THR A 274 -28.98 -9.47 -25.48
C THR A 274 -28.89 -10.96 -25.83
N SER A 275 -28.02 -11.34 -26.76
CA SER A 275 -27.93 -12.71 -27.20
C SER A 275 -26.57 -13.07 -27.77
N LEU A 276 -26.35 -14.38 -27.66
CA LEU A 276 -25.22 -15.21 -28.05
C LEU A 276 -24.32 -15.49 -26.83
N ILE A 277 -23.66 -16.63 -26.70
CA ILE A 277 -22.99 -17.40 -27.72
C ILE A 277 -23.90 -18.45 -28.28
N ALA A 278 -23.62 -18.72 -29.54
CA ALA A 278 -24.07 -19.91 -30.20
C ALA A 278 -22.91 -20.90 -30.28
N ALA A 279 -23.15 -22.11 -29.76
CA ALA A 279 -23.04 -23.33 -30.55
C ALA A 279 -23.82 -24.46 -29.86
N ASP A 280 -25.13 -24.56 -30.08
CA ASP A 280 -25.71 -25.63 -30.91
C ASP A 280 -27.22 -25.36 -31.11
N THR A 281 -27.79 -26.04 -32.08
CA THR A 281 -28.82 -25.54 -32.97
C THR A 281 -30.19 -26.09 -32.60
N SER A 282 -30.83 -25.63 -31.51
CA SER A 282 -32.28 -25.83 -31.29
C SER A 282 -32.73 -25.25 -29.95
N GLU A 283 -33.78 -24.41 -29.98
CA GLU A 283 -34.60 -24.00 -28.82
C GLU A 283 -34.00 -23.04 -27.79
N GLN A 284 -33.88 -21.75 -28.12
CA GLN A 284 -33.75 -20.71 -27.09
C GLN A 284 -35.12 -20.06 -26.79
N LYS A 285 -35.72 -20.46 -25.67
CA LYS A 285 -36.71 -19.65 -24.94
C LYS A 285 -36.01 -18.36 -24.51
N GLN A 286 -36.53 -17.21 -24.93
CA GLN A 286 -36.19 -15.93 -24.33
C GLN A 286 -36.75 -15.94 -22.90
N LEU A 287 -35.89 -16.15 -21.89
CA LEU A 287 -36.28 -15.98 -20.49
C LEU A 287 -36.56 -14.50 -20.21
N SER A 288 -37.63 -14.22 -19.48
CA SER A 288 -37.88 -12.87 -18.95
C SER A 288 -36.81 -12.48 -17.92
N GLU A 289 -36.62 -11.17 -17.68
CA GLU A 289 -35.60 -10.65 -16.75
C GLU A 289 -35.77 -11.23 -15.32
N GLU A 290 -37.00 -11.53 -14.91
CA GLU A 290 -37.29 -12.17 -13.63
C GLU A 290 -36.96 -13.66 -13.60
N GLU A 291 -37.21 -14.38 -14.70
CA GLU A 291 -36.84 -15.79 -14.83
C GLU A 291 -35.31 -15.93 -14.85
N PHE A 292 -34.59 -15.03 -15.53
CA PHE A 292 -33.12 -15.02 -15.54
C PHE A 292 -32.54 -14.78 -14.14
N LYS A 293 -33.08 -13.80 -13.38
CA LYS A 293 -32.65 -13.55 -11.99
C LYS A 293 -32.84 -14.75 -11.08
N LYS A 294 -33.87 -15.56 -11.35
CA LYS A 294 -34.16 -16.76 -10.58
C LYS A 294 -33.26 -17.93 -10.96
N GLU A 295 -32.94 -18.08 -12.24
CA GLU A 295 -32.10 -19.17 -12.72
C GLU A 295 -30.59 -18.90 -12.61
N HIS A 296 -30.19 -17.63 -12.65
CA HIS A 296 -28.82 -17.12 -12.64
C HIS A 296 -28.64 -15.93 -11.68
N PRO A 297 -28.81 -16.13 -10.36
CA PRO A 297 -28.76 -15.07 -9.36
C PRO A 297 -27.38 -14.40 -9.22
N PHE A 298 -26.28 -15.08 -9.55
CA PHE A 298 -24.94 -14.48 -9.55
C PHE A 298 -24.76 -13.59 -10.78
N PHE A 299 -25.02 -14.13 -11.97
CA PHE A 299 -24.79 -13.40 -13.24
C PHE A 299 -25.78 -12.26 -13.47
N ALA A 300 -26.93 -12.27 -12.78
CA ALA A 300 -27.83 -11.12 -12.74
C ALA A 300 -27.23 -9.88 -12.06
N ILE A 301 -26.18 -10.07 -11.24
CA ILE A 301 -25.48 -9.00 -10.54
C ILE A 301 -24.07 -8.79 -11.11
N ALA A 302 -23.35 -9.88 -11.37
CA ALA A 302 -21.98 -9.90 -11.86
C ALA A 302 -21.98 -10.26 -13.35
N MET A 303 -22.01 -9.23 -14.21
CA MET A 303 -22.10 -9.40 -15.65
C MET A 303 -20.71 -9.61 -16.25
N LEU A 304 -20.51 -10.67 -17.03
CA LEU A 304 -19.24 -10.92 -17.71
C LEU A 304 -19.13 -10.08 -18.99
N ASP A 305 -17.91 -9.68 -19.33
CA ASP A 305 -17.61 -9.16 -20.68
C ASP A 305 -17.55 -10.33 -21.67
N PRO A 306 -18.45 -10.40 -22.66
CA PRO A 306 -18.41 -11.45 -23.67
C PRO A 306 -17.35 -11.22 -24.74
N GLN A 307 -16.77 -10.02 -24.82
CA GLN A 307 -15.65 -9.69 -25.71
C GLN A 307 -14.33 -9.55 -24.97
N GLY A 308 -14.34 -9.62 -23.64
CA GLY A 308 -13.14 -9.58 -22.81
C GLY A 308 -12.30 -10.84 -22.96
N GLN A 309 -10.98 -10.67 -23.10
CA GLN A 309 -10.03 -11.78 -23.00
C GLN A 309 -9.84 -12.25 -21.54
N SER A 310 -10.33 -11.45 -20.59
CA SER A 310 -10.29 -11.72 -19.15
C SER A 310 -11.67 -12.16 -18.67
N ALA A 311 -11.72 -13.06 -17.69
CA ALA A 311 -12.96 -13.45 -17.01
C ALA A 311 -13.38 -12.42 -15.94
N ASP A 312 -13.32 -11.15 -16.29
CA ASP A 312 -13.63 -10.06 -15.37
C ASP A 312 -15.14 -9.82 -15.34
N ALA A 313 -15.69 -9.68 -14.13
CA ALA A 313 -17.11 -9.44 -13.95
C ALA A 313 -17.37 -7.98 -13.58
N TYR A 314 -18.35 -7.37 -14.22
CA TYR A 314 -18.79 -6.00 -13.95
C TYR A 314 -19.97 -6.00 -12.98
N VAL A 315 -19.86 -5.16 -11.94
CA VAL A 315 -20.85 -5.07 -10.87
C VAL A 315 -21.21 -3.61 -10.64
N ARG A 316 -22.51 -3.30 -10.59
CA ARG A 316 -23.01 -1.96 -10.26
C ARG A 316 -22.83 -1.66 -8.77
N GLU A 317 -22.57 -0.40 -8.45
CA GLU A 317 -22.27 0.07 -7.08
C GLU A 317 -23.33 -0.36 -6.05
N ASN A 318 -24.61 -0.20 -6.38
CA ASN A 318 -25.75 -0.56 -5.53
C ASN A 318 -25.86 -2.08 -5.26
N GLN A 319 -25.31 -2.94 -6.12
CA GLN A 319 -25.38 -4.38 -6.02
C GLN A 319 -24.15 -5.02 -5.35
N LYS A 320 -23.06 -4.27 -5.13
CA LYS A 320 -21.83 -4.79 -4.48
C LYS A 320 -22.09 -5.39 -3.11
N SER A 321 -22.95 -4.77 -2.31
CA SER A 321 -23.30 -5.26 -0.96
C SER A 321 -24.05 -6.59 -1.03
N LEU A 322 -24.99 -6.71 -1.97
CA LEU A 322 -25.76 -7.94 -2.17
C LEU A 322 -24.86 -9.08 -2.66
N LEU A 323 -23.97 -8.82 -3.61
CA LEU A 323 -23.03 -9.81 -4.11
C LEU A 323 -22.06 -10.28 -3.01
N THR A 324 -21.55 -9.35 -2.21
CA THR A 324 -20.73 -9.71 -1.03
C THR A 324 -21.48 -10.62 -0.06
N GLN A 325 -22.78 -10.37 0.16
CA GLN A 325 -23.60 -11.24 1.01
C GLN A 325 -23.76 -12.65 0.40
N TYR A 326 -23.95 -12.75 -0.91
CA TYR A 326 -24.02 -14.04 -1.61
C TYR A 326 -22.70 -14.81 -1.51
N LEU A 327 -21.58 -14.13 -1.72
CA LEU A 327 -20.24 -14.73 -1.60
C LEU A 327 -19.94 -15.21 -0.18
N ASN A 328 -20.49 -14.56 0.85
CA ASN A 328 -20.29 -14.94 2.25
C ASN A 328 -21.24 -16.05 2.75
N ARG A 329 -22.13 -16.57 1.90
CA ARG A 329 -23.04 -17.68 2.27
C ARG A 329 -22.23 -18.96 2.49
N GLU A 330 -22.58 -19.76 3.51
CA GLU A 330 -21.78 -20.92 3.94
C GLU A 330 -21.63 -21.99 2.83
N ASP A 331 -22.66 -22.19 2.03
CA ASP A 331 -22.67 -23.12 0.90
C ASP A 331 -21.84 -22.62 -0.29
N VAL A 332 -21.81 -21.32 -0.55
CA VAL A 332 -20.93 -20.69 -1.55
C VAL A 332 -19.47 -20.80 -1.12
N GLN A 333 -19.18 -20.55 0.15
CA GLN A 333 -17.83 -20.69 0.72
C GLN A 333 -17.30 -22.13 0.65
N LYS A 334 -18.17 -23.15 0.70
CA LYS A 334 -17.76 -24.57 0.52
C LYS A 334 -17.30 -24.89 -0.91
N VAL A 335 -17.84 -24.17 -1.89
CA VAL A 335 -17.49 -24.36 -3.31
C VAL A 335 -16.30 -23.49 -3.71
N MET A 336 -16.08 -22.37 -3.02
CA MET A 336 -14.94 -21.50 -3.23
C MET A 336 -13.64 -22.14 -2.71
N PRO A 337 -12.61 -22.30 -3.56
CA PRO A 337 -11.32 -22.79 -3.10
C PRO A 337 -10.67 -21.83 -2.09
N ASN A 338 -10.01 -22.37 -1.06
CA ASN A 338 -9.41 -21.58 0.02
C ASN A 338 -8.26 -20.65 -0.44
N ASN A 339 -7.73 -20.86 -1.64
CA ASN A 339 -6.60 -20.12 -2.20
C ASN A 339 -7.00 -18.96 -3.12
N VAL A 340 -8.30 -18.66 -3.28
CA VAL A 340 -8.78 -17.59 -4.16
C VAL A 340 -9.70 -16.62 -3.44
N GLU A 341 -9.79 -15.40 -3.96
CA GLU A 341 -10.64 -14.33 -3.43
C GLU A 341 -11.15 -13.44 -4.58
N PHE A 342 -12.38 -12.93 -4.45
CA PHE A 342 -12.91 -11.91 -5.35
C PHE A 342 -12.55 -10.52 -4.81
N VAL A 343 -11.98 -9.68 -5.67
CA VAL A 343 -11.59 -8.30 -5.34
C VAL A 343 -12.15 -7.31 -6.36
N TYR A 344 -12.46 -6.10 -5.93
CA TYR A 344 -12.99 -5.05 -6.82
C TYR A 344 -11.91 -4.05 -7.24
N SER A 345 -12.10 -3.44 -8.41
CA SER A 345 -11.35 -2.26 -8.82
C SER A 345 -11.54 -1.12 -7.81
N ALA A 346 -10.46 -0.38 -7.55
CA ALA A 346 -10.50 0.76 -6.62
C ALA A 346 -11.30 1.95 -7.17
N LYS A 347 -11.31 2.10 -8.50
CA LYS A 347 -12.06 3.13 -9.22
C LYS A 347 -13.12 2.48 -10.11
N PRO A 348 -14.22 3.19 -10.39
CA PRO A 348 -15.19 2.72 -11.36
C PRO A 348 -14.58 2.72 -12.77
N VAL A 349 -14.92 1.71 -13.55
CA VAL A 349 -14.48 1.56 -14.96
C VAL A 349 -15.43 2.26 -15.93
N GLY A 350 -16.63 2.62 -15.47
CA GLY A 350 -17.63 3.32 -16.26
C GLY A 350 -18.86 3.69 -15.44
N VAL A 351 -19.82 4.32 -16.10
CA VAL A 351 -21.11 4.68 -15.54
C VAL A 351 -22.20 4.17 -16.49
N ASP A 352 -23.14 3.39 -15.97
CA ASP A 352 -24.32 2.92 -16.71
C ASP A 352 -25.59 3.38 -15.99
N LYS A 353 -26.50 4.03 -16.72
CA LYS A 353 -27.76 4.59 -16.19
C LYS A 353 -27.59 5.47 -14.93
N GLY A 354 -26.45 6.15 -14.81
CA GLY A 354 -26.12 7.01 -13.67
C GLY A 354 -25.51 6.27 -12.47
N GLU A 355 -25.24 4.98 -12.59
CA GLU A 355 -24.61 4.16 -11.55
C GLU A 355 -23.17 3.79 -11.92
N ASN A 356 -22.27 3.88 -10.95
CA ASN A 356 -20.88 3.49 -11.13
C ASN A 356 -20.75 1.98 -11.31
N ILE A 357 -19.96 1.55 -12.29
CA ILE A 357 -19.61 0.15 -12.54
C ILE A 357 -18.20 -0.10 -12.03
N TYR A 358 -18.04 -1.20 -11.29
CA TYR A 358 -16.75 -1.68 -10.82
C TYR A 358 -16.43 -3.02 -11.47
N MET A 359 -15.15 -3.23 -11.77
CA MET A 359 -14.66 -4.52 -12.24
C MET A 359 -14.33 -5.41 -11.03
N MET A 360 -14.67 -6.68 -11.11
CA MET A 360 -14.44 -7.70 -10.11
C MET A 360 -13.52 -8.77 -10.69
N TYR A 361 -12.44 -9.03 -9.98
CA TYR A 361 -11.39 -9.96 -10.36
C TYR A 361 -11.40 -11.17 -9.44
N LEU A 362 -11.06 -12.34 -9.98
CA LEU A 362 -10.72 -13.50 -9.17
C LEU A 362 -9.20 -13.61 -9.07
N VAL A 363 -8.66 -13.49 -7.86
CA VAL A 363 -7.21 -13.47 -7.62
C VAL A 363 -6.81 -14.55 -6.62
N ASN A 364 -5.51 -14.84 -6.57
CA ASN A 364 -4.94 -15.57 -5.43
C ASN A 364 -5.19 -14.81 -4.13
N LYS A 365 -5.62 -15.54 -3.09
CA LYS A 365 -5.89 -14.95 -1.78
C LYS A 365 -4.62 -14.46 -1.09
N ASN A 366 -3.53 -15.21 -1.25
CA ASN A 366 -2.21 -14.81 -0.77
C ASN A 366 -1.51 -14.02 -1.87
N PRO A 367 -0.85 -12.89 -1.54
CA PRO A 367 -0.02 -12.17 -2.49
C PRO A 367 1.24 -12.96 -2.85
N GLU A 368 1.65 -12.91 -4.12
CA GLU A 368 2.93 -13.48 -4.56
C GLU A 368 4.08 -12.58 -4.17
N LEU A 369 3.89 -11.26 -4.35
CA LEU A 369 4.87 -10.26 -4.00
C LEU A 369 4.22 -9.12 -3.22
N THR A 370 5.05 -8.41 -2.46
CA THR A 370 4.65 -7.17 -1.81
C THR A 370 5.55 -6.03 -2.27
N GLY A 371 5.16 -4.78 -1.98
CA GLY A 371 5.95 -3.61 -2.31
C GLY A 371 7.38 -3.58 -1.73
N GLY A 372 7.72 -4.49 -0.79
CA GLY A 372 9.06 -4.59 -0.22
C GLY A 372 10.15 -5.00 -1.22
N VAL A 373 9.79 -5.62 -2.34
CA VAL A 373 10.76 -6.00 -3.39
C VAL A 373 11.01 -4.89 -4.43
N ILE A 374 10.23 -3.80 -4.37
CA ILE A 374 10.33 -2.68 -5.31
C ILE A 374 11.47 -1.76 -4.90
N THR A 375 12.45 -1.56 -5.79
CA THR A 375 13.61 -0.68 -5.56
C THR A 375 13.41 0.71 -6.14
N ASP A 376 12.68 0.83 -7.26
CA ASP A 376 12.31 2.11 -7.85
C ASP A 376 10.91 2.03 -8.49
N ALA A 377 10.21 3.15 -8.56
CA ALA A 377 8.91 3.26 -9.22
C ALA A 377 8.73 4.66 -9.83
N GLN A 378 8.53 4.71 -11.14
CA GLN A 378 8.40 5.96 -11.89
C GLN A 378 7.07 6.01 -12.64
N ALA A 379 6.31 7.08 -12.43
CA ALA A 379 5.11 7.36 -13.18
C ALA A 379 5.48 7.95 -14.55
N ASN A 380 5.09 7.25 -15.60
CA ASN A 380 5.32 7.61 -17.00
C ASN A 380 3.98 7.69 -17.74
N ILE A 381 4.01 8.25 -18.95
CA ILE A 381 2.89 8.16 -19.88
C ILE A 381 3.29 7.16 -20.95
N ASP A 382 2.45 6.15 -21.17
CA ASP A 382 2.67 5.19 -22.24
C ASP A 382 2.70 5.92 -23.58
N PRO A 383 3.82 5.83 -24.34
CA PRO A 383 3.95 6.53 -25.62
C PRO A 383 2.96 6.06 -26.68
N SER A 384 2.38 4.86 -26.52
CA SER A 384 1.42 4.28 -27.46
C SER A 384 -0.04 4.59 -27.11
N THR A 385 -0.42 4.44 -25.83
CA THR A 385 -1.82 4.60 -25.38
C THR A 385 -2.11 5.96 -24.74
N SER A 386 -1.09 6.81 -24.53
CA SER A 386 -1.18 8.06 -23.76
C SER A 386 -1.77 7.90 -22.36
N SER A 387 -1.81 6.68 -21.85
CA SER A 387 -2.34 6.36 -20.52
C SER A 387 -1.23 6.44 -19.46
N PRO A 388 -1.54 6.83 -18.22
CA PRO A 388 -0.58 6.78 -17.13
C PRO A 388 -0.15 5.33 -16.87
N ILE A 389 1.16 5.08 -16.89
CA ILE A 389 1.78 3.81 -16.53
C ILE A 389 2.77 4.02 -15.39
N VAL A 390 2.98 2.99 -14.58
CA VAL A 390 4.02 3.02 -13.55
C VAL A 390 5.04 1.95 -13.89
N SER A 391 6.25 2.38 -14.24
CA SER A 391 7.40 1.50 -14.42
C SER A 391 7.99 1.21 -13.04
N MET A 392 8.18 -0.06 -12.70
CA MET A 392 8.75 -0.47 -11.41
C MET A 392 10.00 -1.30 -11.64
N GLU A 393 11.02 -1.08 -10.82
CA GLU A 393 12.21 -1.92 -10.74
C GLU A 393 12.15 -2.75 -9.47
N MET A 394 12.64 -3.99 -9.56
CA MET A 394 12.65 -4.95 -8.45
C MET A 394 14.09 -5.32 -8.07
N ASN A 395 14.29 -5.65 -6.79
CA ASN A 395 15.53 -6.28 -6.35
C ASN A 395 15.65 -7.72 -6.89
N SER A 396 16.81 -8.37 -6.69
CA SER A 396 17.06 -9.72 -7.21
C SER A 396 16.10 -10.79 -6.66
N GLU A 397 15.61 -10.64 -5.43
CA GLU A 397 14.64 -11.54 -4.80
C GLU A 397 13.29 -11.45 -5.52
N GLY A 398 12.72 -10.23 -5.63
CA GLY A 398 11.47 -10.00 -6.35
C GLY A 398 11.55 -10.38 -7.82
N ALA A 399 12.69 -10.15 -8.48
CA ALA A 399 12.89 -10.56 -9.86
C ALA A 399 12.92 -12.10 -10.03
N THR A 400 13.40 -12.83 -9.03
CA THR A 400 13.42 -14.31 -9.05
C THR A 400 12.03 -14.86 -8.81
N ASP A 401 11.29 -14.29 -7.86
CA ASP A 401 9.94 -14.72 -7.51
C ASP A 401 8.89 -14.36 -8.58
N TRP A 402 9.15 -13.32 -9.39
CA TRP A 402 8.27 -12.89 -10.49
C TRP A 402 8.50 -13.64 -11.82
N ALA A 403 9.70 -14.17 -12.03
CA ALA A 403 10.09 -14.86 -13.27
C ALA A 403 9.59 -16.31 -13.31
#